data_AF-H1LPA7-F1
#
_entry.id   AF-H1LPA7-F1
#
_cell.length_a   1.000
_cell.length_b   1.000
_cell.length_c   1.000
_cell.angle_alpha   90.00
_cell.angle_beta   90.00
_cell.angle_gamma   90.00
#
_symmetry.space_group_name_H-M   'P 1'
#
loop_
_entity.id
_entity.type
_entity.pdbx_description
1 polymer ?
#
loop_
_entity_poly.entity_id
_entity_poly.type
_entity_poly.pdbx_seq_one_letter_code
_entity_poly.pdbx_strand_id
1 'polypeptide(L)'
;MITPKTKHKVIAEEVGNKIKSILSSMEPICDKELDEIELSAHKLIFHSDTSFYGYEALGMIAAFRKDKNKVNKYFQLALKKAPSETVLFSMYAKALVLVGEISEAVRKLDYYLEHTTGDLLALKVAMNLYIFCGQTSKAERIMRQLNKLKYKNFNKEFEMYLNTIISIKKIGIPENILLNYVETIFKFVAEHNIDLRHYKIQSNLEESNSLWFFIYDNSLSEERYLKYELELAKCSLEFTKKHREFPIKNLMFFLRREELK
;
A
#
# COMPACT_ATOMS: atom_id res chain seq x y z
N MET A 1 19.59 -2.03 33.21
CA MET A 1 19.84 -3.45 32.88
C MET A 1 18.96 -3.82 31.70
N ILE A 2 19.53 -4.34 30.61
CA ILE A 2 18.78 -4.79 29.44
C ILE A 2 18.48 -6.28 29.64
N THR A 3 17.22 -6.66 29.76
CA THR A 3 16.81 -8.08 29.83
C THR A 3 17.18 -8.79 28.52
N PRO A 4 17.80 -9.99 28.59
CA PRO A 4 18.14 -10.76 27.39
C PRO A 4 16.88 -11.06 26.55
N LYS A 5 16.92 -10.76 25.25
CA LYS A 5 15.84 -11.15 24.32
C LYS A 5 15.89 -12.66 24.11
N THR A 6 14.74 -13.32 24.18
CA THR A 6 14.60 -14.73 23.81
C THR A 6 14.95 -14.93 22.32
N LYS A 7 15.52 -16.08 21.95
CA LYS A 7 15.93 -16.41 20.56
C LYS A 7 14.88 -16.05 19.49
N HIS A 8 13.60 -16.34 19.73
CA HIS A 8 12.52 -16.03 18.79
C HIS A 8 12.25 -14.53 18.60
N LYS A 9 12.43 -13.72 19.65
CA LYS A 9 12.29 -12.26 19.57
C LYS A 9 13.39 -11.66 18.69
N VAL A 10 14.61 -12.20 18.77
CA VAL A 10 15.73 -11.78 17.91
C VAL A 10 15.43 -12.10 16.44
N ILE A 11 14.95 -13.33 16.15
CA ILE A 11 14.57 -13.72 14.79
C ILE A 11 13.43 -12.84 14.25
N ALA A 12 12.39 -12.59 15.06
CA ALA A 12 11.26 -11.76 14.64
C ALA A 12 11.67 -10.31 14.32
N GLU A 13 12.56 -9.73 15.12
CA GLU A 13 13.10 -8.40 14.87
C GLU A 13 13.98 -8.35 13.61
N GLU A 14 14.83 -9.37 13.40
CA GLU A 14 15.64 -9.47 12.19
C GLU A 14 14.78 -9.57 10.93
N VAL A 15 13.81 -10.49 10.93
CA VAL A 15 12.85 -10.68 9.82
C VAL A 15 12.06 -9.40 9.57
N GLY A 16 11.52 -8.77 10.62
CA GLY A 16 10.78 -7.52 10.52
C GLY A 16 11.62 -6.38 9.96
N ASN A 17 12.89 -6.27 10.37
CA ASN A 17 13.81 -5.25 9.87
C ASN A 17 14.14 -5.46 8.39
N LYS A 18 14.36 -6.71 7.95
CA LYS A 18 14.59 -7.03 6.53
C LYS A 18 13.38 -6.69 5.67
N ILE A 19 12.16 -7.08 6.09
CA ILE A 19 10.92 -6.72 5.40
C ILE A 19 10.76 -5.20 5.32
N LYS A 20 11.03 -4.47 6.41
CA LYS A 20 10.96 -3.01 6.44
C LYS A 20 11.99 -2.38 5.49
N SER A 21 13.19 -2.95 5.43
CA SER A 21 14.24 -2.54 4.49
C SER A 21 13.77 -2.69 3.04
N ILE A 22 13.25 -3.86 2.67
CA ILE A 22 12.69 -4.13 1.34
C ILE A 22 11.56 -3.14 1.00
N LEU A 23 10.63 -2.87 1.92
CA LEU A 23 9.54 -1.93 1.72
C LEU A 23 9.98 -0.47 1.52
N SER A 24 11.18 -0.12 2.00
CA SER A 24 11.70 1.25 1.96
C SER A 24 12.69 1.46 0.81
N SER A 25 13.23 0.38 0.24
CA SER A 25 14.25 0.40 -0.79
C SER A 25 13.65 0.45 -2.19
N MET A 26 14.23 1.31 -3.03
CA MET A 26 13.97 1.36 -4.47
C MET A 26 14.77 0.30 -5.26
N GLU A 27 15.64 -0.46 -4.61
CA GLU A 27 16.40 -1.51 -5.26
C GLU A 27 15.48 -2.68 -5.66
N PRO A 28 15.74 -3.33 -6.80
CA PRO A 28 15.04 -4.56 -7.19
C PRO A 28 15.13 -5.61 -6.08
N ILE A 29 14.02 -6.31 -5.85
CA ILE A 29 13.99 -7.36 -4.83
C ILE A 29 14.82 -8.56 -5.31
N CYS A 30 15.71 -9.05 -4.46
CA CYS A 30 16.49 -10.26 -4.73
C CYS A 30 15.74 -11.51 -4.24
N ASP A 31 15.49 -12.47 -5.13
CA ASP A 31 14.79 -13.72 -4.78
C ASP A 31 15.53 -14.49 -3.68
N LYS A 32 16.87 -14.52 -3.73
CA LYS A 32 17.69 -15.17 -2.69
C LYS A 32 17.49 -14.51 -1.32
N GLU A 33 17.36 -13.19 -1.28
CA GLU A 33 17.07 -12.47 -0.03
C GLU A 33 15.68 -12.87 0.49
N LEU A 34 14.67 -12.95 -0.37
CA LEU A 34 13.33 -13.40 0.01
C LEU A 34 13.34 -14.85 0.55
N ASP A 35 14.09 -15.74 -0.06
CA ASP A 35 14.23 -17.14 0.37
C ASP A 35 14.85 -17.23 1.78
N GLU A 36 15.88 -16.43 2.06
CA GLU A 36 16.52 -16.38 3.38
C GLU A 36 15.58 -15.83 4.47
N ILE A 37 14.81 -14.79 4.14
CA ILE A 37 13.79 -14.23 5.03
C ILE A 37 12.69 -15.28 5.26
N GLU A 38 12.25 -15.99 4.21
CA GLU A 38 11.23 -17.03 4.29
C GLU A 38 11.66 -18.18 5.20
N LEU A 39 12.89 -18.68 5.06
CA LEU A 39 13.44 -19.71 5.93
C LEU A 39 13.48 -19.25 7.40
N SER A 40 13.74 -17.97 7.63
CA SER A 40 13.76 -17.38 8.96
C SER A 40 12.36 -17.19 9.54
N ALA A 41 11.38 -16.80 8.71
CA ALA A 41 9.98 -16.69 9.08
C ALA A 41 9.36 -18.04 9.47
N HIS A 42 9.73 -19.14 8.78
CA HIS A 42 9.28 -20.48 9.16
C HIS A 42 9.73 -20.89 10.57
N LYS A 43 10.91 -20.44 11.03
CA LYS A 43 11.40 -20.68 12.41
C LYS A 43 10.56 -19.96 13.48
N LEU A 44 9.71 -19.01 13.08
CA LEU A 44 8.79 -18.31 13.97
C LEU A 44 7.42 -19.01 14.10
N ILE A 45 7.19 -20.11 13.36
CA ILE A 45 5.95 -20.88 13.45
C ILE A 45 6.12 -22.00 14.49
N PHE A 46 5.65 -21.75 15.70
CA PHE A 46 5.66 -22.69 16.81
C PHE A 46 4.35 -22.61 17.61
N HIS A 47 4.13 -23.53 18.55
CA HIS A 47 2.94 -23.55 19.41
C HIS A 47 2.96 -22.42 20.47
N SER A 48 2.93 -21.16 20.04
CA SER A 48 2.75 -20.01 20.92
C SER A 48 1.87 -18.95 20.27
N ASP A 49 1.38 -18.03 21.10
CA ASP A 49 0.57 -16.89 20.65
C ASP A 49 1.38 -15.85 19.88
N THR A 50 2.72 -15.93 19.89
CA THR A 50 3.62 -15.06 19.11
C THR A 50 3.96 -15.63 17.73
N SER A 51 3.37 -16.77 17.35
CA SER A 51 3.59 -17.37 16.03
C SER A 51 3.01 -16.52 14.88
N PHE A 52 2.18 -15.52 15.18
CA PHE A 52 1.60 -14.66 14.16
C PHE A 52 2.67 -13.89 13.37
N TYR A 53 3.80 -13.53 13.99
CA TYR A 53 4.91 -12.83 13.31
C TYR A 53 5.47 -13.64 12.13
N GLY A 54 5.54 -14.97 12.27
CA GLY A 54 5.97 -15.85 11.18
C GLY A 54 4.98 -15.81 10.02
N TYR A 55 3.68 -15.89 10.31
CA TYR A 55 2.65 -15.82 9.28
C TYR A 55 2.54 -14.43 8.64
N GLU A 56 2.68 -13.35 9.40
CA GLU A 56 2.75 -11.98 8.88
C GLU A 56 3.91 -11.84 7.89
N ALA A 57 5.10 -12.30 8.25
CA ALA A 57 6.27 -12.27 7.40
C ALA A 57 6.08 -13.08 6.12
N LEU A 58 5.55 -14.30 6.21
CA LEU A 58 5.24 -15.13 5.04
C LEU A 58 4.17 -14.47 4.14
N GLY A 59 3.19 -13.78 4.73
CA GLY A 59 2.20 -13.00 4.01
C GLY A 59 2.84 -11.85 3.21
N MET A 60 3.77 -11.11 3.80
CA MET A 60 4.51 -10.06 3.11
C MET A 60 5.43 -10.59 2.00
N ILE A 61 6.12 -11.71 2.25
CA ILE A 61 6.95 -12.37 1.23
C ILE A 61 6.10 -12.84 0.06
N ALA A 62 4.93 -13.43 0.33
CA ALA A 62 3.97 -13.78 -0.71
C ALA A 62 3.52 -12.56 -1.51
N ALA A 63 3.33 -11.41 -0.85
CA ALA A 63 2.97 -10.15 -1.52
C ALA A 63 4.09 -9.64 -2.43
N PHE A 64 5.36 -9.72 -2.01
CA PHE A 64 6.51 -9.39 -2.87
C PHE A 64 6.60 -10.30 -4.10
N ARG A 65 6.26 -11.58 -3.93
CA ARG A 65 6.16 -12.54 -5.04
C ARG A 65 4.83 -12.49 -5.81
N LYS A 66 3.98 -11.50 -5.55
CA LYS A 66 2.67 -11.30 -6.18
C LYS A 66 1.69 -12.48 -6.03
N ASP A 67 1.87 -13.35 -5.02
CA ASP A 67 1.01 -14.52 -4.77
C ASP A 67 -0.17 -14.14 -3.87
N LYS A 68 -1.23 -13.62 -4.49
CA LYS A 68 -2.49 -13.22 -3.82
C LYS A 68 -3.08 -14.33 -2.94
N ASN A 69 -3.00 -15.59 -3.38
CA ASN A 69 -3.59 -16.71 -2.65
C ASN A 69 -2.85 -16.96 -1.33
N LYS A 70 -1.51 -16.93 -1.37
CA LYS A 70 -0.70 -17.07 -0.16
C LYS A 70 -0.80 -15.85 0.76
N VAL A 71 -0.90 -14.63 0.22
CA VAL A 71 -1.16 -13.42 1.02
C VAL A 71 -2.39 -13.64 1.90
N ASN A 72 -3.52 -14.00 1.29
CA ASN A 72 -4.76 -14.23 2.03
C ASN A 72 -4.63 -15.37 3.05
N LYS A 73 -4.06 -16.50 2.65
CA LYS A 73 -3.86 -17.65 3.53
C LYS A 73 -3.05 -17.28 4.78
N TYR A 74 -1.90 -16.62 4.61
CA TYR A 74 -1.01 -16.35 5.73
C TYR A 74 -1.53 -15.25 6.65
N PHE A 75 -2.10 -14.17 6.12
CA PHE A 75 -2.71 -13.14 6.98
C PHE A 75 -3.94 -13.64 7.73
N GLN A 76 -4.74 -14.55 7.15
CA GLN A 76 -5.83 -15.20 7.89
C GLN A 76 -5.30 -16.07 9.03
N LEU A 77 -4.20 -16.81 8.83
CA LEU A 77 -3.56 -17.58 9.89
C LEU A 77 -2.97 -16.68 10.98
N ALA A 78 -2.34 -15.56 10.61
CA ALA A 78 -1.83 -14.57 11.55
C ALA A 78 -2.96 -13.97 12.41
N LEU A 79 -4.04 -13.50 11.77
CA LEU A 79 -5.19 -12.93 12.46
C LEU A 79 -5.93 -13.95 13.33
N LYS A 80 -5.96 -15.24 12.96
CA LYS A 80 -6.50 -16.30 13.81
C LYS A 80 -5.68 -16.48 15.10
N LYS A 81 -4.37 -16.24 15.03
CA LYS A 81 -3.45 -16.34 16.17
C LYS A 81 -3.45 -15.12 17.06
N ALA A 82 -3.57 -13.92 16.47
CA ALA A 82 -3.63 -12.68 17.20
C ALA A 82 -4.73 -11.75 16.64
N PRO A 83 -6.02 -12.01 16.96
CA PRO A 83 -7.14 -11.27 16.38
C PRO A 83 -7.19 -9.78 16.74
N SER A 84 -6.58 -9.41 17.87
CA SER A 84 -6.50 -8.04 18.36
C SER A 84 -5.19 -7.33 17.98
N GLU A 85 -4.27 -8.02 17.27
CA GLU A 85 -2.98 -7.42 16.91
C GLU A 85 -3.18 -6.43 15.76
N THR A 86 -3.00 -5.16 16.10
CA THR A 86 -3.35 -4.03 15.27
C THR A 86 -2.45 -3.90 14.03
N VAL A 87 -1.17 -4.24 14.19
CA VAL A 87 -0.17 -4.24 13.12
C VAL A 87 -0.58 -5.17 11.98
N LEU A 88 -1.23 -6.30 12.27
CA LEU A 88 -1.62 -7.28 11.26
C LEU A 88 -2.61 -6.71 10.24
N PHE A 89 -3.56 -5.89 10.66
CA PHE A 89 -4.52 -5.28 9.74
C PHE A 89 -3.85 -4.28 8.80
N SER A 90 -2.93 -3.48 9.35
CA SER A 90 -2.14 -2.52 8.58
C SER A 90 -1.24 -3.22 7.55
N MET A 91 -0.57 -4.30 7.95
CA MET A 91 0.32 -5.06 7.06
C MET A 91 -0.48 -5.89 6.05
N TYR A 92 -1.63 -6.43 6.43
CA TYR A 92 -2.48 -7.15 5.48
C TYR A 92 -3.00 -6.20 4.39
N ALA A 93 -3.45 -5.01 4.76
CA ALA A 93 -3.88 -4.01 3.78
C ALA A 93 -2.74 -3.61 2.83
N LYS A 94 -1.51 -3.40 3.35
CA LYS A 94 -0.34 -3.16 2.49
C LYS A 94 -0.04 -4.33 1.55
N ALA A 95 -0.09 -5.56 2.05
CA ALA A 95 0.12 -6.76 1.25
C ALA A 95 -0.92 -6.90 0.14
N LEU A 96 -2.19 -6.59 0.43
CA LEU A 96 -3.27 -6.56 -0.56
C LEU A 96 -3.01 -5.51 -1.65
N VAL A 97 -2.53 -4.32 -1.28
CA VAL A 97 -2.12 -3.29 -2.24
C VAL A 97 -1.01 -3.80 -3.16
N LEU A 98 0.01 -4.47 -2.62
CA LEU A 98 1.15 -5.00 -3.40
C LEU A 98 0.74 -6.04 -4.45
N VAL A 99 -0.38 -6.73 -4.23
CA VAL A 99 -0.96 -7.71 -5.17
C VAL A 99 -2.14 -7.14 -5.98
N GLY A 100 -2.33 -5.82 -5.98
CA GLY A 100 -3.35 -5.12 -6.79
C GLY A 100 -4.78 -5.14 -6.24
N GLU A 101 -5.00 -5.67 -5.03
CA GLU A 101 -6.32 -5.85 -4.41
C GLU A 101 -6.75 -4.64 -3.59
N ILE A 102 -6.85 -3.47 -4.25
CA ILE A 102 -7.10 -2.17 -3.60
C ILE A 102 -8.43 -2.13 -2.85
N SER A 103 -9.53 -2.53 -3.50
CA SER A 103 -10.86 -2.49 -2.88
C SER A 103 -10.97 -3.41 -1.66
N GLU A 104 -10.30 -4.57 -1.70
CA GLU A 104 -10.23 -5.48 -0.56
C GLU A 104 -9.38 -4.89 0.57
N ALA A 105 -8.25 -4.23 0.26
CA ALA A 105 -7.42 -3.54 1.25
C ALA A 105 -8.23 -2.44 1.98
N VAL A 106 -8.97 -1.62 1.22
CA VAL A 106 -9.88 -0.59 1.76
C VAL A 106 -10.92 -1.22 2.68
N ARG A 107 -11.59 -2.29 2.23
CA ARG A 107 -12.63 -2.97 3.01
C ARG A 107 -12.11 -3.55 4.33
N LYS A 108 -10.91 -4.13 4.33
CA LYS A 108 -10.28 -4.67 5.55
C LYS A 108 -9.94 -3.56 6.56
N LEU A 109 -9.43 -2.43 6.08
CA LEU A 109 -9.14 -1.28 6.93
C LEU A 109 -10.41 -0.63 7.47
N ASP A 110 -11.45 -0.48 6.64
CA ASP A 110 -12.75 0.04 7.06
C ASP A 110 -13.31 -0.77 8.24
N TYR A 111 -13.38 -2.10 8.07
CA TYR A 111 -13.85 -3.01 9.11
C TYR A 111 -13.05 -2.86 10.41
N TYR A 112 -11.72 -2.80 10.30
CA TYR A 112 -10.86 -2.67 11.47
C TYR A 112 -11.03 -1.33 12.20
N LEU A 113 -11.07 -0.22 11.46
CA LEU A 113 -11.18 1.13 12.01
C LEU A 113 -12.58 1.46 12.55
N GLU A 114 -13.60 0.70 12.16
CA GLU A 114 -14.93 0.77 12.77
C GLU A 114 -14.96 0.19 14.19
N HIS A 115 -14.10 -0.78 14.49
CA HIS A 115 -14.08 -1.51 15.76
C HIS A 115 -12.90 -1.15 16.67
N THR A 116 -11.87 -0.49 16.13
CA THR A 116 -10.67 -0.08 16.88
C THR A 116 -10.38 1.40 16.66
N THR A 117 -10.38 2.18 17.75
CA THR A 117 -10.10 3.62 17.70
C THR A 117 -8.70 3.94 18.20
N GLY A 118 -8.02 4.87 17.53
CA GLY A 118 -6.76 5.45 18.04
C GLY A 118 -5.49 4.68 17.69
N ASP A 119 -5.59 3.60 16.92
CA ASP A 119 -4.42 2.95 16.35
C ASP A 119 -3.80 3.81 15.25
N LEU A 120 -2.74 4.53 15.63
CA LEU A 120 -2.06 5.49 14.77
C LEU A 120 -1.47 4.85 13.50
N LEU A 121 -0.98 3.60 13.57
CA LEU A 121 -0.38 2.95 12.41
C LEU A 121 -1.45 2.66 11.36
N ALA A 122 -2.57 2.06 11.76
CA ALA A 122 -3.68 1.79 10.85
C ALA A 122 -4.30 3.07 10.31
N LEU A 123 -4.43 4.12 11.13
CA LEU A 123 -4.92 5.42 10.67
C LEU A 123 -3.99 6.02 9.61
N LYS A 124 -2.66 5.91 9.75
CA LYS A 124 -1.71 6.40 8.74
C LYS A 124 -1.78 5.59 7.43
N VAL A 125 -1.86 4.26 7.53
CA VAL A 125 -1.99 3.38 6.35
C VAL A 125 -3.29 3.66 5.61
N ALA A 126 -4.41 3.74 6.33
CA ALA A 126 -5.71 4.03 5.76
C ALA A 126 -5.79 5.44 5.16
N MET A 127 -5.20 6.46 5.82
CA MET A 127 -5.12 7.81 5.25
C MET A 127 -4.44 7.81 3.88
N ASN A 128 -3.26 7.21 3.78
CA ASN A 128 -2.51 7.14 2.53
C ASN A 128 -3.32 6.43 1.44
N LEU A 129 -3.91 5.28 1.77
CA LEU A 129 -4.69 4.50 0.81
C LEU A 129 -5.95 5.24 0.38
N TYR A 130 -6.69 5.86 1.30
CA TYR A 130 -7.90 6.61 0.98
C TYR A 130 -7.62 7.82 0.11
N ILE A 131 -6.56 8.58 0.40
CA ILE A 131 -6.17 9.72 -0.44
C ILE A 131 -5.79 9.24 -1.85
N PHE A 132 -4.97 8.19 -1.93
CA PHE A 132 -4.56 7.64 -3.20
C PHE A 132 -5.74 7.11 -4.03
N CYS A 133 -6.70 6.46 -3.38
CA CYS A 133 -7.92 5.95 -4.01
C CYS A 133 -9.05 7.01 -4.10
N GLY A 134 -8.75 8.28 -3.84
CA GLY A 134 -9.70 9.40 -3.88
C GLY A 134 -10.93 9.25 -2.99
N GLN A 135 -10.84 8.43 -1.95
CA GLN A 135 -11.85 8.25 -0.91
C GLN A 135 -11.79 9.42 0.08
N THR A 136 -12.01 10.65 -0.41
CA THR A 136 -11.77 11.88 0.34
C THR A 136 -12.63 11.99 1.60
N SER A 137 -13.87 11.51 1.56
CA SER A 137 -14.79 11.49 2.69
C SER A 137 -14.27 10.62 3.84
N LYS A 138 -13.65 9.47 3.51
CA LYS A 138 -13.01 8.59 4.48
C LYS A 138 -11.72 9.18 5.03
N ALA A 139 -10.89 9.78 4.17
CA ALA A 139 -9.67 10.48 4.59
C ALA A 139 -9.97 11.62 5.58
N GLU A 140 -10.98 12.44 5.31
CA GLU A 140 -11.42 13.52 6.22
C GLU A 140 -11.95 13.00 7.57
N ARG A 141 -12.57 11.81 7.60
CA ARG A 141 -12.95 11.15 8.87
C ARG A 141 -11.70 10.79 9.69
N ILE A 142 -10.68 10.21 9.07
CA ILE A 142 -9.41 9.92 9.74
C ILE A 142 -8.76 11.22 10.24
N MET A 143 -8.74 12.29 9.43
CA MET A 143 -8.16 13.58 9.83
C MET A 143 -8.81 14.11 11.12
N ARG A 144 -10.14 14.04 11.20
CA ARG A 144 -10.88 14.41 12.42
C ARG A 144 -10.51 13.54 13.63
N GLN A 145 -10.29 12.24 13.43
CA GLN A 145 -9.85 11.35 14.51
C GLN A 145 -8.44 11.70 14.99
N LEU A 146 -7.48 11.89 14.07
CA LEU A 146 -6.11 12.25 14.40
C LEU A 146 -6.01 13.59 15.13
N ASN A 147 -6.83 14.58 14.73
CA ASN A 147 -6.93 15.87 15.42
C ASN A 147 -7.44 15.71 16.86
N LYS A 148 -8.45 14.88 17.09
CA LYS A 148 -8.96 14.58 18.46
C LYS A 148 -7.90 13.95 19.35
N LEU A 149 -7.00 13.14 18.78
CA LEU A 149 -5.89 12.51 19.50
C LEU A 149 -4.72 13.48 19.81
N LYS A 150 -4.82 14.76 19.43
CA LYS A 150 -3.80 15.80 19.65
C LYS A 150 -2.40 15.38 19.15
N TYR A 151 -2.33 14.67 18.02
CA TYR A 151 -1.07 14.14 17.51
C TYR A 151 -0.18 15.27 16.92
N LYS A 152 0.71 15.83 17.76
CA LYS A 152 1.52 17.03 17.47
C LYS A 152 2.48 16.91 16.26
N ASN A 153 2.97 15.71 15.95
CA ASN A 153 3.93 15.50 14.86
C ASN A 153 3.25 15.34 13.48
N PHE A 154 1.92 15.37 13.40
CA PHE A 154 1.19 15.21 12.14
C PHE A 154 0.99 16.50 11.35
N ASN A 155 1.24 17.68 11.93
CA ASN A 155 0.77 18.94 11.35
C ASN A 155 1.27 19.20 9.91
N LYS A 156 2.51 18.84 9.59
CA LYS A 156 3.07 19.05 8.23
C LYS A 156 2.56 18.02 7.21
N GLU A 157 2.46 16.74 7.58
CA GLU A 157 1.85 15.70 6.73
C GLU A 157 0.35 16.00 6.53
N PHE A 158 -0.32 16.52 7.56
CA PHE A 158 -1.73 16.88 7.57
C PHE A 158 -2.09 17.97 6.55
N GLU A 159 -1.30 19.03 6.47
CA GLU A 159 -1.52 20.10 5.49
C GLU A 159 -1.37 19.59 4.06
N MET A 160 -0.34 18.76 3.80
CA MET A 160 -0.17 18.11 2.50
C MET A 160 -1.38 17.24 2.15
N TYR A 161 -1.84 16.40 3.08
CA TYR A 161 -3.03 15.57 2.88
C TYR A 161 -4.29 16.39 2.60
N LEU A 162 -4.50 17.49 3.33
CA LEU A 162 -5.63 18.39 3.12
C LEU A 162 -5.60 18.99 1.71
N ASN A 163 -4.44 19.49 1.29
CA ASN A 163 -4.26 20.06 -0.04
C ASN A 163 -4.50 19.02 -1.12
N THR A 164 -4.03 17.79 -0.96
CA THR A 164 -4.31 16.69 -1.90
C THR A 164 -5.81 16.36 -1.94
N ILE A 165 -6.49 16.29 -0.79
CA ILE A 165 -7.95 16.05 -0.73
C ILE A 165 -8.72 17.15 -1.46
N ILE A 166 -8.35 18.42 -1.25
CA ILE A 166 -8.96 19.56 -1.93
C ILE A 166 -8.76 19.43 -3.44
N SER A 167 -7.55 19.13 -3.89
CA SER A 167 -7.25 18.92 -5.31
C SER A 167 -8.04 17.76 -5.89
N ILE A 168 -8.17 16.63 -5.17
CA ILE A 168 -9.01 15.50 -5.59
C ILE A 168 -10.47 15.90 -5.71
N LYS A 169 -11.03 16.65 -4.77
CA LYS A 169 -12.44 17.11 -4.89
C LYS A 169 -12.65 18.04 -6.08
N LYS A 170 -11.68 18.91 -6.38
CA LYS A 170 -11.76 19.87 -7.50
C LYS A 170 -11.83 19.23 -8.87
N ILE A 171 -11.29 18.02 -9.05
CA ILE A 171 -11.37 17.34 -10.36
C ILE A 171 -12.82 16.96 -10.72
N GLY A 172 -13.75 16.89 -9.76
CA GLY A 172 -15.16 16.59 -10.02
C GLY A 172 -15.45 15.13 -10.40
N ILE A 173 -14.55 14.19 -10.11
CA ILE A 173 -14.76 12.75 -10.35
C ILE A 173 -15.32 12.11 -9.08
N PRO A 174 -16.43 11.36 -9.14
CA PRO A 174 -16.98 10.66 -7.98
C PRO A 174 -15.99 9.67 -7.35
N GLU A 175 -15.97 9.57 -6.02
CA GLU A 175 -14.99 8.74 -5.29
C GLU A 175 -15.01 7.25 -5.69
N ASN A 176 -16.20 6.71 -6.02
CA ASN A 176 -16.35 5.33 -6.48
C ASN A 176 -15.75 5.11 -7.88
N ILE A 177 -15.83 6.11 -8.76
CA ILE A 177 -15.24 6.06 -10.09
C ILE A 177 -13.72 6.15 -9.99
N LEU A 178 -13.21 7.01 -9.12
CA LEU A 178 -11.78 7.15 -8.90
C LEU A 178 -11.18 5.88 -8.27
N LEU A 179 -11.85 5.28 -7.27
CA LEU A 179 -11.46 3.98 -6.72
C LEU A 179 -11.42 2.89 -7.82
N ASN A 180 -12.45 2.80 -8.66
CA ASN A 180 -12.48 1.84 -9.76
C ASN A 180 -11.32 2.07 -10.74
N TYR A 181 -11.00 3.32 -11.06
CA TYR A 181 -9.90 3.64 -11.96
C TYR A 181 -8.56 3.22 -11.36
N VAL A 182 -8.30 3.60 -10.11
CA VAL A 182 -7.08 3.19 -9.38
C VAL A 182 -6.97 1.68 -9.29
N GLU A 183 -8.05 0.97 -8.98
CA GLU A 183 -8.07 -0.49 -8.91
C GLU A 183 -7.77 -1.13 -10.28
N THR A 184 -8.32 -0.57 -11.36
CA THR A 184 -8.04 -1.03 -12.74
C THR A 184 -6.55 -0.92 -13.04
N ILE A 185 -5.93 0.22 -12.70
CA ILE A 185 -4.50 0.44 -12.91
C ILE A 185 -3.66 -0.50 -12.03
N PHE A 186 -4.03 -0.68 -10.76
CA PHE A 186 -3.26 -1.52 -9.84
C PHE A 186 -3.33 -3.01 -10.20
N LYS A 187 -4.46 -3.48 -10.75
CA LYS A 187 -4.56 -4.81 -11.33
C LYS A 187 -3.62 -4.97 -12.53
N PHE A 188 -3.63 -4.02 -13.46
CA PHE A 188 -2.68 -4.01 -14.58
C PHE A 188 -1.24 -4.09 -14.09
N VAL A 189 -0.87 -3.25 -13.12
CA VAL A 189 0.50 -3.19 -12.57
C VAL A 189 0.89 -4.52 -11.91
N ALA A 190 0.00 -5.12 -11.11
CA ALA A 190 0.23 -6.41 -10.48
C ALA A 190 0.35 -7.56 -11.49
N GLU A 191 -0.50 -7.61 -12.51
CA GLU A 191 -0.48 -8.63 -13.58
C GLU A 191 0.82 -8.60 -14.40
N HIS A 192 1.43 -7.42 -14.54
CA HIS A 192 2.70 -7.24 -15.25
C HIS A 192 3.93 -7.38 -14.33
N ASN A 193 3.73 -7.78 -13.07
CA ASN A 193 4.76 -7.87 -12.03
C ASN A 193 5.55 -6.57 -11.82
N ILE A 194 4.90 -5.43 -12.04
CA ILE A 194 5.50 -4.12 -11.76
C ILE A 194 5.47 -3.90 -10.23
N ASP A 195 6.53 -3.28 -9.74
CA ASP A 195 6.68 -3.00 -8.32
C ASP A 195 5.64 -1.97 -7.83
N LEU A 196 4.98 -2.32 -6.72
CA LEU A 196 3.94 -1.51 -6.07
C LEU A 196 4.35 -1.02 -4.67
N ARG A 197 5.63 -1.23 -4.28
CA ARG A 197 6.16 -0.73 -3.01
C ARG A 197 6.14 0.80 -2.95
N HIS A 198 6.34 1.45 -4.09
CA HIS A 198 6.50 2.90 -4.18
C HIS A 198 5.56 3.52 -5.22
N TYR A 199 4.60 4.29 -4.72
CA TYR A 199 3.70 5.08 -5.54
C TYR A 199 3.42 6.44 -4.88
N LYS A 200 3.14 7.46 -5.70
CA LYS A 200 2.88 8.82 -5.24
C LYS A 200 1.74 9.45 -6.05
N ILE A 201 1.01 10.37 -5.42
CA ILE A 201 0.07 11.27 -6.09
C ILE A 201 0.63 12.70 -6.01
N GLN A 202 0.54 13.44 -7.10
CA GLN A 202 0.96 14.83 -7.18
C GLN A 202 -0.10 15.64 -7.91
N SER A 203 -0.43 16.82 -7.38
CA SER A 203 -1.22 17.81 -8.13
C SER A 203 -0.34 18.50 -9.16
N ASN A 204 -0.81 18.57 -10.41
CA ASN A 204 -0.16 19.44 -11.39
C ASN A 204 -0.46 20.89 -11.00
N LEU A 205 0.58 21.67 -10.71
CA LEU A 205 0.44 23.07 -10.30
C LEU A 205 0.11 23.98 -11.48
N GLU A 206 0.48 23.58 -12.70
CA GLU A 206 0.24 24.36 -13.93
C GLU A 206 -1.17 24.15 -14.46
N GLU A 207 -1.68 22.93 -14.36
CA GLU A 207 -3.06 22.58 -14.67
C GLU A 207 -3.84 22.35 -13.37
N SER A 208 -4.42 23.43 -12.84
CA SER A 208 -5.10 23.49 -11.53
C SER A 208 -6.15 22.40 -11.21
N ASN A 209 -6.52 21.56 -12.18
CA ASN A 209 -7.49 20.48 -12.04
C ASN A 209 -6.96 19.10 -12.49
N SER A 210 -5.65 18.87 -12.62
CA SER A 210 -5.10 17.53 -12.94
C SER A 210 -4.28 16.91 -11.80
N LEU A 211 -4.38 15.58 -11.71
CA LEU A 211 -3.69 14.74 -10.74
C LEU A 211 -2.85 13.70 -11.46
N TRP A 212 -1.60 13.61 -11.06
CA TRP A 212 -0.62 12.67 -11.58
C TRP A 212 -0.33 11.61 -10.55
N PHE A 213 -0.41 10.36 -10.99
CA PHE A 213 -0.09 9.17 -10.23
C PHE A 213 1.20 8.58 -10.78
N PHE A 214 2.16 8.38 -9.90
CA PHE A 214 3.45 7.81 -10.24
C PHE A 214 3.60 6.46 -9.57
N ILE A 215 4.01 5.46 -10.35
CA ILE A 215 4.39 4.13 -9.88
C ILE A 215 5.87 3.96 -10.23
N TYR A 216 6.70 3.68 -9.23
CA TYR A 216 8.14 3.64 -9.38
C TYR A 216 8.62 2.20 -9.44
N ASP A 217 9.34 1.85 -10.51
CA ASP A 217 9.93 0.53 -10.67
C ASP A 217 11.28 0.60 -11.40
N ASN A 218 12.35 0.51 -10.60
CA ASN A 218 13.74 0.51 -11.08
C ASN A 218 14.20 -0.87 -11.57
N SER A 219 13.37 -1.92 -11.44
CA SER A 219 13.71 -3.29 -11.86
C SER A 219 13.39 -3.60 -13.32
N LEU A 220 12.55 -2.78 -13.96
CA LEU A 220 12.19 -2.98 -15.37
C LEU A 220 13.39 -2.75 -16.29
N SER A 221 13.54 -3.57 -17.33
CA SER A 221 14.41 -3.23 -18.47
C SER A 221 13.81 -2.06 -19.26
N GLU A 222 14.63 -1.29 -19.97
CA GLU A 222 14.15 -0.15 -20.79
C GLU A 222 13.04 -0.55 -21.77
N GLU A 223 13.20 -1.68 -22.45
CA GLU A 223 12.20 -2.23 -23.36
C GLU A 223 10.87 -2.52 -22.65
N ARG A 224 10.90 -3.18 -21.48
CA ARG A 224 9.69 -3.48 -20.70
C ARG A 224 9.02 -2.21 -20.20
N TYR A 225 9.80 -1.24 -19.74
CA TYR A 225 9.27 0.05 -19.29
C TYR A 225 8.53 0.77 -20.41
N LEU A 226 9.13 0.91 -21.60
CA LEU A 226 8.47 1.57 -22.74
C LEU A 226 7.21 0.83 -23.18
N LYS A 227 7.26 -0.51 -23.21
CA LYS A 227 6.10 -1.34 -23.53
C LYS A 227 4.96 -1.12 -22.52
N TYR A 228 5.26 -1.21 -21.23
CA TYR A 228 4.25 -1.12 -20.18
C TYR A 228 3.69 0.30 -20.02
N GLU A 229 4.48 1.34 -20.28
CA GLU A 229 3.98 2.72 -20.31
C GLU A 229 2.95 2.92 -21.43
N LEU A 230 3.20 2.35 -22.62
CA LEU A 230 2.24 2.38 -23.73
C LEU A 230 0.97 1.56 -23.43
N GLU A 231 1.10 0.40 -22.79
CA GLU A 231 -0.04 -0.43 -22.38
C GLU A 231 -0.87 0.24 -21.27
N LEU A 232 -0.20 0.89 -20.30
CA LEU A 232 -0.83 1.69 -19.26
C LEU A 232 -1.62 2.87 -19.85
N ALA A 233 -1.07 3.57 -20.84
CA ALA A 233 -1.76 4.64 -21.55
C ALA A 233 -3.00 4.12 -22.30
N LYS A 234 -2.91 2.95 -22.95
CA LYS A 234 -4.07 2.29 -23.58
C LYS A 234 -5.14 1.93 -22.55
N CYS A 235 -4.76 1.33 -21.43
CA CYS A 235 -5.67 0.99 -20.34
C CYS A 235 -6.41 2.25 -19.82
N SER A 236 -5.67 3.34 -19.60
CA SER A 236 -6.18 4.64 -19.18
C SER A 236 -7.16 5.25 -20.18
N LEU A 237 -6.85 5.15 -21.48
CA LEU A 237 -7.71 5.62 -22.57
C LEU A 237 -9.01 4.82 -22.64
N GLU A 238 -8.96 3.50 -22.52
CA GLU A 238 -10.15 2.65 -22.53
C GLU A 238 -11.06 2.92 -21.32
N PHE A 239 -10.49 3.17 -20.14
CA PHE A 239 -11.26 3.60 -18.98
C PHE A 239 -11.95 4.95 -19.24
N THR A 240 -11.20 5.94 -19.76
CA THR A 240 -11.73 7.26 -20.12
C THR A 240 -12.88 7.17 -21.13
N LYS A 241 -12.77 6.29 -22.13
CA LYS A 241 -13.83 6.08 -23.14
C LYS A 241 -15.11 5.47 -22.56
N LYS A 242 -15.03 4.70 -21.47
CA LYS A 242 -16.18 4.11 -20.77
C LYS A 242 -16.87 5.09 -19.82
N HIS A 243 -16.16 6.12 -19.37
CA HIS A 243 -16.58 7.08 -18.35
C HIS A 243 -16.50 8.53 -18.88
N ARG A 244 -17.00 8.77 -20.09
CA ARG A 244 -16.88 10.06 -20.81
C ARG A 244 -17.61 11.22 -20.14
N GLU A 245 -18.57 10.90 -19.29
CA GLU A 245 -19.36 11.83 -18.48
C GLU A 245 -18.53 12.50 -17.37
N PHE A 246 -17.36 11.95 -17.05
CA PHE A 246 -16.46 12.49 -16.04
C PHE A 246 -15.16 13.00 -16.68
N PRO A 247 -14.48 14.00 -16.07
CA PRO A 247 -13.24 14.56 -16.60
C PRO A 247 -12.03 13.64 -16.31
N ILE A 248 -12.12 12.35 -16.64
CA ILE A 248 -11.06 11.34 -16.38
C ILE A 248 -9.73 11.73 -17.02
N LYS A 249 -9.74 12.49 -18.11
CA LYS A 249 -8.54 13.04 -18.75
C LYS A 249 -7.63 13.86 -17.80
N ASN A 250 -8.18 14.34 -16.69
CA ASN A 250 -7.45 15.05 -15.66
C ASN A 250 -6.67 14.11 -14.71
N LEU A 251 -6.83 12.79 -14.85
CA LEU A 251 -6.15 11.77 -14.07
C LEU A 251 -5.16 11.03 -14.97
N MET A 252 -3.87 11.18 -14.66
CA MET A 252 -2.80 10.57 -15.44
C MET A 252 -1.98 9.62 -14.58
N PHE A 253 -1.70 8.43 -15.10
CA PHE A 253 -0.82 7.45 -14.47
C PHE A 253 0.45 7.32 -15.30
N PHE A 254 1.59 7.26 -14.61
CA PHE A 254 2.90 7.13 -15.23
C PHE A 254 3.73 6.10 -14.48
N LEU A 255 4.44 5.27 -15.24
CA LEU A 255 5.59 4.53 -14.72
C LEU A 255 6.78 5.48 -14.64
N ARG A 256 7.57 5.36 -13.58
CA ARG A 256 8.79 6.15 -13.38
C ARG A 256 9.92 5.27 -12.87
N ARG A 257 11.14 5.76 -13.08
CA ARG A 257 12.35 5.28 -12.42
C ARG A 257 12.91 6.42 -11.59
N GLU A 258 13.34 6.15 -10.37
CA GLU A 258 14.12 7.13 -9.62
C GLU A 258 15.59 7.00 -10.01
N GLU A 259 16.26 8.12 -10.24
CA GLU A 259 17.72 8.16 -10.31
C GLU A 259 18.28 7.73 -8.95
N LEU A 260 18.92 6.55 -8.91
CA LEU A 260 19.65 6.10 -7.73
C LEU A 260 20.84 7.05 -7.55
N LYS A 261 20.81 7.85 -6.49
CA LYS A 261 21.88 8.76 -6.10
C LYS A 261 23.04 8.03 -5.45
#